data_AF-A0A101M4R8-F1
#
_entry.id   AF-A0A101M4R8-F1
#
_cell.length_a   1.000
_cell.length_b   1.000
_cell.length_c   1.000
_cell.angle_alpha   90.00
_cell.angle_beta   90.00
_cell.angle_gamma   90.00
#
_symmetry.space_group_name_H-M   'P 1'
#
loop_
_entity.id
_entity.type
_entity.pdbx_description
1 polymer ?
#
loop_
_entity_poly.entity_id
_entity_poly.type
_entity_poly.pdbx_seq_one_letter_code
_entity_poly.pdbx_strand_id
1 'polypeptide(L)'
;MEWARSTSLEALFIKIDFEKAYDRVEWPFILAMLKALGFGLAFINSVETLFASASTYLSINRCKSEEIGLFRSIRQGCLLA
;
A
#
# COMPACT_ATOMS: atom_id res chain seq x y z
N MET A 1 11.02 -24.77 9.51
CA MET A 1 12.09 -25.77 9.27
C MET A 1 12.16 -26.81 10.39
N GLU A 2 12.10 -26.42 11.67
CA GLU A 2 12.12 -27.37 12.79
C GLU A 2 10.97 -28.37 12.78
N TRP A 3 9.74 -27.95 12.43
CA TRP A 3 8.60 -28.86 12.28
C TRP A 3 8.83 -29.94 11.21
N ALA A 4 9.34 -29.56 10.03
CA ALA A 4 9.69 -30.51 8.97
C ALA A 4 10.84 -31.46 9.37
N ARG A 5 11.82 -30.96 10.14
CA ARG A 5 12.88 -31.79 10.73
C ARG A 5 12.34 -32.79 11.76
N SER A 6 11.31 -32.43 12.53
CA SER A 6 10.70 -33.31 13.53
C SER A 6 9.79 -34.40 12.95
N THR A 7 9.31 -34.21 11.72
CA THR A 7 8.39 -35.13 11.03
C THR A 7 9.04 -35.93 9.90
N SER A 8 10.35 -35.72 9.65
CA SER A 8 11.11 -36.37 8.57
C SER A 8 10.46 -36.22 7.19
N LEU A 9 9.77 -35.10 6.95
CA LEU A 9 9.04 -34.84 5.72
C LEU A 9 9.81 -33.91 4.77
N GLU A 10 9.70 -34.22 3.48
CA GLU A 10 9.97 -33.36 2.32
C GLU A 10 9.41 -31.95 2.52
N ALA A 11 10.21 -30.89 2.70
CA ALA A 11 9.67 -29.53 2.84
C ALA A 11 10.40 -28.49 1.99
N LEU A 12 9.62 -27.64 1.32
CA LEU A 12 10.09 -26.48 0.56
C LEU A 12 9.65 -25.20 1.27
N PHE A 13 10.57 -24.24 1.40
CA PHE A 13 10.28 -22.90 1.88
C PHE A 13 10.41 -21.89 0.73
N ILE A 14 9.34 -21.12 0.50
CA ILE A 14 9.33 -20.04 -0.48
C ILE A 14 9.12 -18.74 0.27
N LYS A 15 10.04 -17.78 0.09
CA LYS A 15 9.87 -16.40 0.54
C LYS A 15 9.62 -15.51 -0.67
N ILE A 16 8.52 -14.78 -0.63
CA ILE A 16 8.19 -13.75 -1.62
C ILE A 16 8.25 -12.41 -0.91
N ASP A 17 8.92 -11.44 -1.51
CA ASP A 17 9.02 -10.07 -1.02
C ASP A 17 8.54 -9.10 -2.09
N PHE A 18 7.87 -8.03 -1.67
CA PHE A 18 7.29 -7.05 -2.59
C PHE A 18 8.19 -5.82 -2.66
N GLU A 19 8.75 -5.58 -3.85
CA GLU A 19 9.58 -4.40 -4.07
C GLU A 19 8.73 -3.12 -3.92
N LYS A 20 9.09 -2.28 -2.93
CA LYS A 20 8.42 -1.00 -2.67
C LYS A 20 6.91 -1.15 -2.54
N ALA A 21 6.48 -2.09 -1.69
CA ALA A 21 5.08 -2.46 -1.52
C ALA A 21 4.12 -1.26 -1.42
N TYR A 22 4.49 -0.24 -0.64
CA TYR A 22 3.68 0.96 -0.46
C TYR A 22 3.67 1.90 -1.68
N ASP A 23 4.79 1.99 -2.42
CA ASP A 23 4.90 2.91 -3.57
C ASP A 23 4.17 2.40 -4.81
N ARG A 24 4.02 1.07 -4.92
CA ARG A 24 3.44 0.41 -6.08
C ARG A 24 1.95 0.07 -5.93
N VAL A 25 1.32 0.42 -4.81
CA VAL A 25 -0.13 0.19 -4.65
C VAL A 25 -0.90 1.15 -5.55
N GLU A 26 -1.71 0.59 -6.44
CA GLU A 26 -2.64 1.34 -7.29
C GLU A 26 -3.94 1.60 -6.51
N TRP A 27 -4.40 2.86 -6.46
CA TRP A 27 -5.60 3.21 -5.70
C TRP A 27 -6.90 2.50 -6.14
N PRO A 28 -7.13 2.22 -7.45
CA PRO A 28 -8.29 1.43 -7.86
C PRO A 28 -8.34 0.05 -7.20
N PHE A 29 -7.18 -0.57 -6.93
CA PHE A 29 -7.10 -1.84 -6.22
C PHE A 29 -7.59 -1.72 -4.77
N ILE A 30 -7.17 -0.66 -4.06
CA ILE A 30 -7.62 -0.39 -2.69
C ILE A 30 -9.14 -0.22 -2.65
N LEU A 31 -9.70 0.59 -3.55
CA LEU A 31 -11.14 0.84 -3.61
C LEU A 31 -11.92 -0.45 -3.93
N ALA A 32 -11.42 -1.29 -4.84
CA ALA A 32 -12.02 -2.59 -5.14
C ALA A 32 -11.96 -3.54 -3.93
N MET A 33 -10.83 -3.57 -3.21
CA MET A 33 -10.66 -4.36 -1.99
C MET A 33 -11.62 -3.95 -0.88
N LEU A 34 -11.77 -2.64 -0.63
CA LEU A 34 -12.73 -2.14 0.36
C LEU A 34 -14.17 -2.54 0.01
N LYS A 35 -14.55 -2.48 -1.26
CA LYS A 35 -15.85 -2.97 -1.74
C LYS A 35 -16.00 -4.47 -1.48
N ALA A 36 -14.99 -5.26 -1.83
CA ALA A 36 -15.02 -6.72 -1.66
C ALA A 36 -15.08 -7.15 -0.18
N LEU A 37 -14.47 -6.38 0.72
CA LEU A 37 -14.52 -6.59 2.17
C LEU A 37 -15.83 -6.12 2.82
N GLY A 38 -16.75 -5.53 2.05
CA GLY A 38 -18.07 -5.12 2.53
C GLY A 38 -18.09 -3.77 3.25
N PHE A 39 -17.09 -2.91 3.05
CA PHE A 39 -17.14 -1.55 3.60
C PHE A 39 -18.27 -0.73 3.00
N GLY A 40 -18.92 0.09 3.83
CA GLY A 40 -19.99 0.97 3.39
C GLY A 40 -19.51 2.03 2.41
N LEU A 41 -20.39 2.40 1.47
CA LEU A 41 -20.07 3.36 0.40
C LEU A 41 -19.56 4.71 0.93
N ALA A 42 -20.11 5.20 2.05
CA ALA A 42 -19.66 6.44 2.67
C ALA A 42 -18.17 6.42 3.07
N PHE A 43 -17.71 5.29 3.62
CA PHE A 43 -16.29 5.12 3.97
C PHE A 43 -15.42 5.06 2.72
N ILE A 44 -15.85 4.30 1.71
CA ILE A 44 -15.11 4.14 0.45
C ILE A 44 -14.96 5.48 -0.27
N ASN A 45 -16.03 6.28 -0.35
CA ASN A 45 -15.98 7.61 -0.95
C ASN A 45 -15.05 8.56 -0.18
N SER A 46 -14.99 8.41 1.15
CA SER A 46 -14.06 9.18 1.99
C SER A 46 -12.60 8.84 1.64
N VAL A 47 -12.29 7.55 1.49
CA VAL A 47 -10.96 7.07 1.06
C VAL A 47 -10.63 7.53 -0.37
N GLU A 48 -11.58 7.42 -1.30
CA GLU A 48 -11.41 7.88 -2.69
C GLU A 48 -11.10 9.39 -2.76
N THR A 49 -11.76 10.19 -1.93
CA THR A 49 -11.50 11.64 -1.84
C THR A 49 -10.08 11.94 -1.39
N LEU A 50 -9.51 11.15 -0.47
CA LEU A 50 -8.12 11.33 -0.03
C LEU A 50 -7.12 11.10 -1.17
N PHE A 51 -7.44 10.23 -2.11
CA PHE A 51 -6.61 9.91 -3.27
C PHE A 51 -6.79 10.92 -4.41
N ALA A 52 -8.03 11.34 -4.70
CA ALA A 52 -8.35 12.18 -5.87
C ALA A 52 -7.60 13.52 -5.92
N SER A 53 -7.26 14.10 -4.76
CA SER A 53 -6.52 15.36 -4.65
C SER A 53 -5.12 15.18 -4.08
N ALA A 54 -4.57 13.96 -4.09
CA ALA A 54 -3.27 13.71 -3.47
C ALA A 54 -2.13 14.26 -4.33
N SER A 55 -1.32 15.11 -3.72
CA SER A 55 -0.11 15.66 -4.29
C SER A 55 1.01 15.69 -3.25
N THR A 56 2.24 15.88 -3.72
CA THR A 56 3.43 15.96 -2.87
C THR A 56 4.42 16.99 -3.41
N TYR A 57 5.46 17.28 -2.63
CA TYR A 57 6.62 18.06 -3.04
C TYR A 57 7.88 17.40 -2.50
N LEU A 58 8.99 17.53 -3.22
CA LEU A 58 10.30 17.15 -2.72
C LEU A 58 10.84 18.28 -1.86
N SER A 59 11.25 17.98 -0.63
CA SER A 59 11.90 18.92 0.27
C SER A 59 13.36 18.54 0.44
N ILE A 60 14.26 19.26 -0.23
CA ILE A 60 15.71 19.00 -0.23
C ILE A 60 16.42 20.27 0.23
N ASN A 61 17.25 20.17 1.28
CA ASN A 61 17.98 21.33 1.82
C ASN A 61 17.09 22.55 2.13
N ARG A 62 15.86 22.31 2.60
CA ARG A 62 14.82 23.33 2.87
C ARG A 62 14.24 24.02 1.61
N CYS A 63 14.63 23.60 0.42
CA CYS A 63 13.98 23.99 -0.83
C CYS A 63 12.87 23.00 -1.17
N LYS A 64 11.70 23.53 -1.56
CA LYS A 64 10.59 22.72 -2.07
C LYS A 64 10.62 22.69 -3.60
N SER A 65 10.34 21.53 -4.18
CA SER A 65 10.05 21.43 -5.62
C SER A 65 8.70 22.04 -5.96
N GLU A 66 8.40 22.08 -7.25
CA GLU A 66 7.02 22.18 -7.74
C GLU A 66 6.17 21.02 -7.22
N GLU A 67 4.86 21.23 -7.25
CA GLU A 67 3.87 20.22 -6.85
C GLU A 67 3.88 19.04 -7.82
N ILE A 68 3.86 17.84 -7.25
CA ILE A 68 3.87 16.58 -7.98
C ILE A 68 2.55 15.87 -7.66
N GLY A 69 1.73 15.66 -8.69
CA GLY A 69 0.52 14.85 -8.56
C GLY A 69 0.86 13.40 -8.25
N LEU A 70 0.12 12.80 -7.31
CA LEU A 70 0.19 11.37 -7.02
C LEU A 70 -0.93 10.67 -7.78
N PHE A 71 -0.66 9.45 -8.25
CA PHE A 71 -1.64 8.61 -8.96
C PHE A 71 -1.71 7.18 -8.42
N ARG A 72 -0.81 6.87 -7.50
CA ARG A 72 -0.60 5.60 -6.81
C ARG A 72 0.22 5.89 -5.55
N SER A 73 0.60 4.83 -4.85
CA SER A 73 1.33 4.87 -3.58
C SER A 73 0.44 5.16 -2.39
N ILE A 74 0.85 4.62 -1.25
CA ILE A 74 0.36 4.98 0.08
C ILE A 74 1.53 5.58 0.86
N ARG A 75 1.30 6.72 1.49
CA ARG A 75 2.34 7.40 2.26
C ARG A 75 2.73 6.59 3.50
N GLN A 76 3.96 6.11 3.52
CA GLN A 76 4.54 5.46 4.71
C GLN A 76 4.51 6.42 5.91
N GLY A 77 4.11 5.90 7.08
CA GLY A 77 3.93 6.68 8.31
C GLY A 77 2.59 7.43 8.39
N CYS A 78 1.68 7.24 7.42
CA CYS A 78 0.29 7.67 7.57
C CYS A 78 -0.46 6.65 8.45
N LEU A 79 -1.38 7.13 9.31
CA LEU A 79 -2.19 6.27 10.19
C LEU A 79 -3.22 5.41 9.44
N LEU A 80 -3.54 5.77 8.19
CA LEU A 80 -4.47 5.05 7.33
C LEU A 80 -3.79 4.01 6.42
N ALA A 81 -2.45 3.97 6.42
CA ALA A 81 -1.63 3.12 5.56
C ALA A 81 -1.41 1.72 6.14
#